data_AF-A0A7S2RG50-F1
#
_entry.id   AF-A0A7S2RG50-F1
#
_cell.length_a   1.000
_cell.length_b   1.000
_cell.length_c   1.000
_cell.angle_alpha   90.00
_cell.angle_beta   90.00
_cell.angle_gamma   90.00
#
_symmetry.space_group_name_H-M   'P 1'
#
loop_
_entity.id
_entity.type
_entity.pdbx_description
1 polymer ?
#
loop_
_entity_poly.entity_id
_entity_poly.type
_entity_poly.pdbx_seq_one_letter_code
_entity_poly.pdbx_strand_id
1 'polypeptide(L)'
;GEQADAQDAAKRWSKAADEKIRKQFLAESRRICDDKVRAFVDCSKENGLMVIFRCREENKIMNECVQNYTTDEKWEQFRKEKIETFVRDGKVIVPKEFTGVGPPK
;
A
#
# COMPACT_ATOMS: atom_id res chain seq x y z
N GLY A 1 -10.25 -27.92 -6.09
CA GLY A 1 -11.18 -26.82 -6.43
C GLY A 1 -10.65 -25.45 -5.99
N GLU A 2 -9.89 -25.39 -4.90
CA GLU A 2 -9.53 -24.17 -4.15
C GLU A 2 -8.78 -23.05 -4.91
N GLN A 3 -8.04 -23.36 -5.99
CA GLN A 3 -7.27 -22.36 -6.74
C GLN A 3 -8.10 -21.55 -7.75
N ALA A 4 -9.25 -22.09 -8.19
CA ALA A 4 -10.13 -21.38 -9.13
C ALA A 4 -10.87 -20.22 -8.45
N ASP A 5 -11.21 -20.37 -7.17
CA ASP A 5 -12.02 -19.42 -6.42
C ASP A 5 -11.27 -18.11 -6.11
N ALA A 6 -9.96 -18.17 -5.86
CA ALA A 6 -9.14 -16.99 -5.59
C ALA A 6 -8.96 -16.09 -6.83
N GLN A 7 -8.83 -16.69 -8.02
CA GLN A 7 -8.65 -15.94 -9.27
C GLN A 7 -9.97 -15.26 -9.69
N ASP A 8 -11.11 -15.93 -9.51
CA ASP A 8 -12.44 -15.36 -9.73
C ASP A 8 -12.81 -14.30 -8.68
N ALA A 9 -12.36 -14.46 -7.44
CA ALA A 9 -12.47 -13.45 -6.40
C ALA A 9 -11.74 -12.16 -6.78
N ALA A 10 -10.51 -12.26 -7.29
CA ALA A 10 -9.75 -11.10 -7.77
C ALA A 10 -10.46 -10.37 -8.93
N LYS A 11 -11.22 -11.08 -9.76
CA LYS A 11 -12.03 -10.51 -10.84
C LYS A 11 -13.30 -9.79 -10.34
N ARG A 12 -13.85 -10.24 -9.21
CA ARG A 12 -15.02 -9.62 -8.54
C ARG A 12 -14.64 -8.46 -7.61
N TRP A 13 -13.35 -8.19 -7.46
CA TRP A 13 -12.81 -7.14 -6.60
C TRP A 13 -12.93 -5.74 -7.23
N SER A 14 -13.23 -4.72 -6.43
CA SER A 14 -13.43 -3.34 -6.93
C SER A 14 -12.14 -2.51 -6.89
N LYS A 15 -11.98 -1.57 -7.84
CA LYS A 15 -10.84 -0.63 -7.87
C LYS A 15 -10.67 0.18 -6.59
N ALA A 16 -11.77 0.62 -5.97
CA ALA A 16 -11.75 1.37 -4.71
C ALA A 16 -11.22 0.53 -3.54
N ALA A 17 -11.52 -0.76 -3.55
CA ALA A 17 -11.00 -1.70 -2.55
C ALA A 17 -9.50 -2.00 -2.79
N ASP A 18 -9.07 -2.09 -4.05
CA ASP A 18 -7.65 -2.23 -4.42
C ASP A 18 -6.82 -1.02 -4.00
N GLU A 19 -7.33 0.21 -4.17
CA GLU A 19 -6.63 1.42 -3.72
C GLU A 19 -6.39 1.42 -2.20
N LYS A 20 -7.34 0.92 -1.42
CA LYS A 20 -7.21 0.80 0.04
C LYS A 20 -6.18 -0.26 0.43
N ILE A 21 -6.19 -1.41 -0.23
CA ILE A 21 -5.13 -2.42 -0.07
C ILE A 21 -3.77 -1.80 -0.43
N ARG A 22 -3.69 -1.01 -1.51
CA ARG A 22 -2.44 -0.34 -1.92
C ARG A 22 -1.95 0.65 -0.87
N LYS A 23 -2.85 1.43 -0.25
CA LYS A 23 -2.51 2.32 0.88
C LYS A 23 -1.98 1.55 2.08
N GLN A 24 -2.59 0.40 2.41
CA GLN A 24 -2.10 -0.48 3.49
C GLN A 24 -0.73 -1.06 3.15
N PHE A 25 -0.53 -1.54 1.93
CA PHE A 25 0.74 -2.08 1.46
C PHE A 25 1.86 -1.03 1.58
N LEU A 26 1.62 0.19 1.11
CA LEU A 26 2.57 1.30 1.25
C LEU A 26 2.83 1.69 2.71
N ALA A 27 1.81 1.64 3.57
CA ALA A 27 1.97 1.92 5.00
C ALA A 27 2.86 0.85 5.67
N GLU A 28 2.69 -0.41 5.30
CA GLU A 28 3.51 -1.51 5.80
C GLU A 28 4.97 -1.38 5.32
N SER A 29 5.19 -1.09 4.04
CA SER A 29 6.54 -0.82 3.53
C SER A 29 7.22 0.35 4.26
N ARG A 30 6.46 1.40 4.61
CA ARG A 30 7.00 2.51 5.41
C ARG A 30 7.34 2.12 6.85
N ARG A 31 6.62 1.18 7.47
CA ARG A 31 6.96 0.65 8.80
C ARG A 31 8.27 -0.15 8.79
N ILE A 32 8.54 -0.87 7.70
CA ILE A 32 9.83 -1.56 7.53
C ILE A 32 10.97 -0.54 7.40
N CYS A 33 10.72 0.56 6.69
CA CYS A 33 11.67 1.66 6.48
C CYS A 33 11.59 2.76 7.57
N ASP A 34 11.14 2.44 8.77
CA ASP A 34 10.79 3.43 9.79
C ASP A 34 11.98 4.29 10.23
N ASP A 35 13.20 3.74 10.22
CA ASP A 35 14.44 4.49 10.46
C ASP A 35 14.68 5.57 9.39
N LYS A 36 14.46 5.25 8.11
CA LYS A 36 14.60 6.20 6.98
C LYS A 36 13.48 7.22 6.97
N VAL A 37 12.26 6.79 7.29
CA VAL A 37 11.10 7.68 7.45
C VAL A 37 11.37 8.69 8.57
N ARG A 38 11.88 8.24 9.73
CA ARG A 38 12.26 9.11 10.85
C ARG A 38 13.32 10.13 10.44
N ALA A 39 14.38 9.71 9.75
CA ALA A 39 15.41 10.64 9.27
C ALA A 39 14.84 11.73 8.35
N PHE A 40 13.96 11.36 7.41
CA PHE A 40 13.28 12.35 6.56
C PHE A 40 12.35 13.27 7.35
N VAL A 41 11.59 12.73 8.31
CA VAL A 41 10.68 13.51 9.18
C VAL A 41 11.46 14.50 10.04
N ASP A 42 12.59 14.10 10.59
CA ASP A 42 13.42 14.96 11.43
C ASP A 42 14.02 16.11 10.61
N CYS A 43 14.59 15.81 9.42
CA CYS A 43 15.02 16.86 8.49
C CYS A 43 13.87 17.80 8.08
N SER A 44 12.68 17.25 7.85
CA SER A 44 11.49 18.01 7.46
C SER A 44 11.05 18.99 8.55
N LYS A 45 11.06 18.56 9.81
CA LYS A 45 10.71 19.40 10.96
C LYS A 45 11.69 20.56 11.13
N GLU A 46 12.98 20.33 10.89
CA GLU A 46 14.02 21.35 11.00
C GLU A 46 13.96 22.40 9.88
N ASN A 47 13.59 21.99 8.66
CA ASN A 47 13.70 22.83 7.48
C ASN A 47 12.37 23.41 6.99
N GLY A 48 11.22 22.92 7.48
CA GLY A 48 9.90 23.44 7.17
C GLY A 48 9.65 23.53 5.66
N LEU A 49 9.37 24.75 5.17
CA LEU A 49 9.12 25.00 3.75
C LEU A 49 10.32 24.69 2.83
N MET A 50 11.54 24.65 3.38
CA MET A 50 12.76 24.35 2.62
C MET A 50 13.04 22.85 2.46
N VAL A 51 12.15 21.98 2.96
CA VAL A 51 12.29 20.50 2.92
C VAL A 51 12.61 19.95 1.53
N ILE A 52 11.97 20.48 0.48
CA ILE A 52 12.15 19.99 -0.90
C ILE A 52 13.57 20.20 -1.40
N PHE A 53 14.27 21.24 -0.89
CA PHE A 53 15.63 21.54 -1.28
C PHE A 53 16.66 20.89 -0.35
N ARG A 54 16.39 20.92 0.96
CA ARG A 54 17.36 20.54 1.99
C ARG A 54 17.31 19.07 2.39
N CYS A 55 16.15 18.42 2.27
CA CYS A 55 15.96 17.02 2.66
C CYS A 55 15.89 16.07 1.46
N ARG A 56 16.54 16.44 0.35
CA ARG A 56 16.50 15.64 -0.89
C ARG A 56 17.16 14.27 -0.70
N GLU A 57 18.21 14.21 0.09
CA GLU A 57 18.96 12.97 0.32
C GLU A 57 18.18 12.02 1.21
N GLU A 58 17.64 12.50 2.33
CA GLU A 58 16.80 11.70 3.23
C GLU A 58 15.53 11.22 2.51
N ASN A 59 14.92 12.08 1.69
CA ASN A 59 13.79 11.69 0.86
C ASN A 59 14.18 10.59 -0.16
N LYS A 60 15.34 10.71 -0.80
CA LYS A 60 15.85 9.70 -1.74
C LYS A 60 16.07 8.36 -1.04
N ILE A 61 16.80 8.35 0.08
CA ILE A 61 17.08 7.14 0.87
C ILE A 61 15.78 6.47 1.35
N MET A 62 14.83 7.26 1.84
CA MET A 62 13.51 6.76 2.25
C MET A 62 12.78 6.12 1.07
N ASN A 63 12.73 6.79 -0.09
CA ASN A 63 12.05 6.29 -1.28
C ASN A 63 12.70 5.01 -1.82
N GLU A 64 14.03 4.95 -1.86
CA GLU A 64 14.76 3.74 -2.27
C GLU A 64 14.42 2.56 -1.36
N CYS A 65 14.38 2.78 -0.04
CA CYS A 65 13.94 1.75 0.89
C CYS A 65 12.51 1.28 0.59
N VAL A 66 11.55 2.20 0.48
CA VAL A 66 10.15 1.84 0.20
C VAL A 66 10.01 1.09 -1.12
N GLN A 67 10.71 1.53 -2.17
CA GLN A 67 10.69 0.90 -3.49
C GLN A 67 11.17 -0.54 -3.47
N ASN A 68 12.18 -0.87 -2.65
CA ASN A 68 12.65 -2.25 -2.47
C ASN A 68 11.58 -3.19 -1.87
N TYR A 69 10.57 -2.64 -1.18
CA TYR A 69 9.46 -3.39 -0.61
C TYR A 69 8.15 -3.27 -1.39
N THR A 70 8.09 -2.41 -2.41
CA THR A 70 6.87 -2.16 -3.19
C THR A 70 6.99 -2.63 -4.64
N THR A 71 7.70 -3.73 -4.89
CA THR A 71 7.79 -4.34 -6.21
C THR A 71 6.44 -4.91 -6.65
N ASP A 72 6.24 -5.07 -7.97
CA ASP A 72 5.00 -5.62 -8.52
C ASP A 72 4.72 -7.04 -8.00
N GLU A 73 5.77 -7.86 -7.83
CA GLU A 73 5.66 -9.20 -7.24
C GLU A 73 5.15 -9.16 -5.79
N LYS A 74 5.74 -8.30 -4.95
CA LYS A 74 5.31 -8.13 -3.55
C LYS A 74 3.89 -7.56 -3.47
N TRP A 75 3.54 -6.68 -4.41
CA TRP A 75 2.20 -6.13 -4.53
C TRP A 75 1.18 -7.22 -4.85
N GLU A 76 1.41 -8.04 -5.88
CA GLU A 76 0.48 -9.09 -6.26
C GLU A 76 0.32 -10.15 -5.16
N GLN A 77 1.41 -10.50 -4.46
CA GLN A 77 1.34 -11.38 -3.30
C GLN A 77 0.49 -10.77 -2.18
N PHE A 78 0.80 -9.55 -1.74
CA PHE A 78 0.06 -8.88 -0.68
C PHE A 78 -1.41 -8.68 -1.05
N ARG A 79 -1.68 -8.32 -2.30
CA ARG A 79 -3.03 -8.14 -2.85
C ARG A 79 -3.81 -9.43 -2.77
N LYS A 80 -3.23 -10.54 -3.24
CA LYS A 80 -3.87 -11.86 -3.22
C LYS A 80 -4.21 -12.27 -1.79
N GLU A 81 -3.23 -12.18 -0.86
CA GLU A 81 -3.43 -12.50 0.55
C GLU A 81 -4.57 -11.68 1.15
N LYS A 82 -4.61 -10.37 0.87
CA LYS A 82 -5.70 -9.50 1.35
C LYS A 82 -7.05 -9.87 0.76
N ILE A 83 -7.14 -10.12 -0.54
CA ILE A 83 -8.39 -10.53 -1.18
C ILE A 83 -8.90 -11.84 -0.56
N GLU A 84 -8.02 -12.81 -0.31
CA GLU A 84 -8.35 -14.08 0.33
C GLU A 84 -8.92 -13.88 1.75
N THR A 85 -8.44 -12.91 2.52
CA THR A 85 -9.05 -12.59 3.83
C THR A 85 -10.51 -12.13 3.74
N PHE A 86 -10.96 -11.70 2.56
CA PHE A 86 -12.33 -11.27 2.31
C PHE A 86 -13.17 -12.32 1.57
N VAL A 87 -12.65 -13.52 1.31
CA VAL A 87 -13.42 -14.60 0.68
C VAL A 87 -14.18 -15.39 1.74
N ARG A 88 -15.50 -15.50 1.58
CA ARG A 88 -16.38 -16.38 2.37
C ARG A 88 -17.30 -17.15 1.44
N ASP A 89 -17.37 -18.47 1.60
CA ASP A 89 -18.21 -19.36 0.78
C ASP A 89 -18.00 -19.14 -0.74
N GLY A 90 -16.75 -18.93 -1.17
CA GLY A 90 -16.39 -18.65 -2.57
C GLY A 90 -16.81 -17.26 -3.09
N LYS A 91 -17.27 -16.36 -2.22
CA LYS A 91 -17.67 -15.00 -2.57
C LYS A 91 -16.78 -13.98 -1.86
N VAL A 92 -16.33 -12.95 -2.60
CA VAL A 92 -15.66 -11.80 -2.00
C VAL A 92 -16.70 -10.96 -1.25
N ILE A 93 -16.54 -10.87 0.06
CA ILE A 93 -17.31 -10.01 0.95
C ILE A 93 -16.43 -8.83 1.32
N VAL A 94 -16.55 -7.74 0.55
CA VAL A 94 -15.83 -6.50 0.81
C VAL A 94 -16.53 -5.76 1.96
N PRO A 95 -15.84 -5.47 3.08
CA PRO A 95 -16.43 -4.69 4.15
C PRO A 95 -16.80 -3.28 3.68
N LYS A 96 -17.83 -2.67 4.28
CA LYS A 96 -18.36 -1.37 3.81
C LYS A 96 -17.30 -0.27 3.83
N GLU A 97 -16.38 -0.32 4.78
CA GLU A 97 -15.22 0.56 4.90
C GLU A 97 -14.26 0.48 3.71
N PHE A 98 -14.34 -0.56 2.87
CA PHE A 98 -13.59 -0.68 1.61
C PHE A 98 -14.38 -0.16 0.39
N THR A 99 -15.72 -0.10 0.45
CA THR A 99 -16.59 0.21 -0.71
C THR A 99 -16.81 1.69 -1.07
N GLY A 100 -16.19 2.66 -0.38
CA GLY A 100 -16.61 4.06 -0.50
C GLY A 100 -15.54 5.16 -0.64
N VAL A 101 -14.57 5.07 -1.56
CA VAL A 101 -13.84 6.26 -2.03
C VAL A 101 -13.59 6.11 -3.53
N GLY A 102 -14.36 6.84 -4.34
CA GLY A 102 -14.06 7.01 -5.77
C GLY A 102 -12.86 7.94 -5.95
N PRO A 103 -12.24 7.98 -7.16
CA PRO A 103 -11.15 8.91 -7.42
C PRO A 103 -11.64 10.35 -7.17
N PRO A 104 -10.83 11.23 -6.55
CA PRO A 104 -11.16 12.65 -6.55
C PRO A 104 -11.30 13.11 -8.01
N LYS A 105 -12.41 13.80 -8.31
CA LYS A 105 -12.61 14.48 -9.60
C LYS A 105 -11.60 15.61 -9.77
#